data_AF-A0A845K019-F1
#
_entry.id   AF-A0A845K019-F1
#
_cell.length_a   1.000
_cell.length_b   1.000
_cell.length_c   1.000
_cell.angle_alpha   90.00
_cell.angle_beta   90.00
_cell.angle_gamma   90.00
#
_symmetry.space_group_name_H-M   'P 1'
#
loop_
_entity.id
_entity.type
_entity.pdbx_description
1 polymer ?
#
loop_
_entity_poly.entity_id
_entity_poly.type
_entity_poly.pdbx_seq_one_letter_code
_entity_poly.pdbx_strand_id
1 'polypeptide(L)'
;MHLKFILKMVIFFYFVINTPVFGEEALILPVIEGSHSVGNDQNNLGINAYKKGKFNQALRHFQVASVVDRKKGEIFFNLGITLHQLGNHLEAAKHFQWALKLSPENKRISESALLKKHHCKSNPKIPCDLKKPEKHKTEGSDTITTPNYMPSYGGSGY
;
A
#
# COMPACT_ATOMS: atom_id res chain seq x y z
N MET A 1 30.44 -15.64 -46.92
CA MET A 1 29.07 -15.08 -46.75
C MET A 1 28.39 -15.45 -45.43
N HIS A 2 28.84 -16.49 -44.69
CA HIS A 2 28.13 -17.00 -43.51
C HIS A 2 28.39 -16.24 -42.19
N LEU A 3 29.58 -15.65 -41.99
CA LEU A 3 29.93 -15.00 -40.71
C LEU A 3 29.07 -13.76 -40.39
N LYS A 4 28.73 -12.96 -41.41
CA LYS A 4 27.84 -11.79 -41.25
C LYS A 4 26.39 -12.18 -40.93
N PHE A 5 25.97 -13.38 -41.32
CA PHE A 5 24.64 -13.92 -41.04
C PHE A 5 24.54 -14.41 -39.58
N ILE A 6 25.58 -15.11 -39.12
CA ILE A 6 25.69 -15.59 -37.75
C ILE A 6 25.76 -14.43 -36.76
N LEU A 7 26.54 -13.38 -37.05
CA LEU A 7 26.66 -12.21 -36.17
C LEU A 7 25.32 -11.46 -36.03
N LYS A 8 24.53 -11.33 -37.11
CA LYS A 8 23.20 -10.72 -37.06
C LYS A 8 22.21 -11.56 -36.24
N MET A 9 22.27 -12.88 -36.36
CA MET A 9 21.46 -13.80 -35.54
C MET A 9 21.79 -13.68 -34.06
N VAL A 10 23.07 -13.60 -33.69
CA VAL A 10 23.49 -13.44 -32.29
C VAL A 10 23.05 -12.09 -31.72
N ILE A 11 23.17 -11.00 -32.48
CA ILE A 11 22.72 -9.67 -32.05
C ILE A 11 21.20 -9.63 -31.89
N PHE A 12 20.45 -10.21 -32.83
CA PHE A 12 19.00 -10.31 -32.74
C PHE A 12 18.56 -11.13 -31.52
N PHE A 13 19.23 -12.27 -31.27
CA PHE A 13 18.95 -13.11 -30.11
C PHE A 13 19.29 -12.38 -28.80
N TYR A 14 20.43 -11.68 -28.73
CA TYR A 14 20.79 -10.85 -27.59
C TYR A 14 19.77 -9.72 -27.36
N PHE A 15 19.25 -9.11 -28.42
CA PHE A 15 18.21 -8.08 -28.31
C PHE A 15 16.90 -8.67 -27.76
N VAL A 16 16.47 -9.85 -28.22
CA VAL A 16 15.25 -10.53 -27.74
C VAL A 16 15.36 -10.98 -26.28
N ILE A 17 16.55 -11.41 -25.82
CA ILE A 17 16.76 -11.81 -24.42
C ILE A 17 16.86 -10.59 -23.49
N ASN A 18 17.36 -9.45 -23.98
CA ASN A 18 17.53 -8.23 -23.19
C ASN A 18 16.37 -7.22 -23.34
N THR A 19 15.43 -7.45 -24.24
CA THR A 19 14.16 -6.72 -24.20
C THR A 19 13.40 -7.19 -22.96
N PRO A 20 13.03 -6.31 -22.02
CA PRO A 20 12.13 -6.70 -20.95
C PRO A 20 10.86 -7.23 -21.61
N VAL A 21 10.57 -8.52 -21.35
CA VAL A 21 9.30 -9.17 -21.67
C VAL A 21 8.20 -8.21 -21.27
N PHE A 22 7.42 -7.81 -22.27
CA PHE A 22 6.15 -7.09 -22.20
C PHE A 22 5.66 -6.94 -20.75
N GLY A 23 5.88 -5.75 -20.17
CA GLY A 23 5.09 -5.35 -19.02
C GLY A 23 3.65 -5.32 -19.50
N GLU A 24 2.83 -6.24 -19.00
CA GLU A 24 1.37 -6.14 -19.11
C GLU A 24 1.01 -4.69 -18.78
N GLU A 25 0.45 -3.97 -19.75
CA GLU A 25 0.02 -2.60 -19.53
C GLU A 25 -1.15 -2.68 -18.55
N ALA A 26 -0.83 -2.51 -17.26
CA ALA A 26 -1.80 -2.64 -16.19
C ALA A 26 -2.92 -1.64 -16.46
N LEU A 27 -4.16 -2.12 -16.53
CA LEU A 27 -5.33 -1.27 -16.69
C LEU A 27 -5.44 -0.38 -15.44
N ILE A 28 -4.94 0.85 -15.55
CA ILE A 28 -4.92 1.83 -14.45
C ILE A 28 -6.32 2.41 -14.34
N LEU A 29 -7.09 1.94 -13.36
CA LEU A 29 -8.31 2.63 -12.98
C LEU A 29 -7.93 3.91 -12.22
N PRO A 30 -8.52 5.07 -12.56
CA PRO A 30 -8.32 6.28 -11.78
C PRO A 30 -8.71 6.00 -10.32
N VAL A 31 -7.91 6.50 -9.38
CA VAL A 31 -8.23 6.45 -7.95
C VAL A 31 -9.47 7.32 -7.72
N ILE A 32 -10.65 6.69 -7.71
CA ILE A 32 -11.91 7.36 -7.39
C ILE A 32 -12.04 7.37 -5.87
N GLU A 33 -11.84 8.55 -5.27
CA GLU A 33 -12.07 8.79 -3.84
C GLU A 33 -13.51 8.33 -3.50
N GLY A 34 -13.67 7.40 -2.55
CA GLY A 34 -14.97 6.83 -2.18
C GLY A 34 -15.36 5.51 -2.87
N SER A 35 -14.53 4.93 -3.74
CA SER A 35 -14.73 3.54 -4.18
C SER A 35 -14.34 2.57 -3.05
N HIS A 36 -15.29 2.21 -2.20
CA HIS A 36 -15.06 1.39 -1.01
C HIS A 36 -14.42 0.02 -1.31
N SER A 37 -14.56 -0.52 -2.52
CA SER A 37 -13.94 -1.80 -2.91
C SER A 37 -12.41 -1.69 -3.04
N VAL A 38 -11.91 -0.69 -3.76
CA VAL A 38 -10.46 -0.54 -4.01
C VAL A 38 -9.71 -0.34 -2.70
N GLY A 39 -10.21 0.51 -1.80
CA GLY A 39 -9.59 0.72 -0.50
C GLY A 39 -9.53 -0.56 0.35
N ASN A 40 -10.59 -1.37 0.31
CA ASN A 40 -10.64 -2.64 1.03
C ASN A 40 -9.70 -3.69 0.43
N ASP A 41 -9.65 -3.80 -0.90
CA ASP A 41 -8.78 -4.74 -1.60
C ASP A 41 -7.31 -4.42 -1.34
N GLN A 42 -6.93 -3.15 -1.40
CA GLN A 42 -5.60 -2.69 -1.05
C GLN A 42 -5.26 -2.97 0.41
N ASN A 43 -6.18 -2.74 1.33
CA ASN A 43 -5.97 -3.08 2.72
C ASN A 43 -5.74 -4.60 2.92
N ASN A 44 -6.48 -5.45 2.21
CA ASN A 44 -6.30 -6.91 2.28
C ASN A 44 -4.96 -7.36 1.69
N LEU A 45 -4.54 -6.77 0.56
CA LEU A 45 -3.22 -7.00 -0.03
C LEU A 45 -2.10 -6.59 0.94
N GLY A 46 -2.25 -5.43 1.60
CA GLY A 46 -1.32 -4.97 2.62
C GLY A 46 -1.21 -5.93 3.80
N ILE A 47 -2.34 -6.43 4.31
CA ILE A 47 -2.38 -7.42 5.40
C ILE A 47 -1.66 -8.70 4.99
N ASN A 48 -1.90 -9.19 3.76
CA ASN A 48 -1.23 -10.39 3.24
C ASN A 48 0.29 -10.19 3.12
N ALA A 49 0.73 -9.04 2.59
CA ALA A 49 2.15 -8.70 2.49
C ALA A 49 2.81 -8.59 3.87
N TYR A 50 2.14 -7.97 4.84
CA TYR A 50 2.63 -7.85 6.22
C TYR A 50 2.81 -9.22 6.87
N LYS A 51 1.83 -10.12 6.74
CA LYS A 51 1.91 -11.50 7.26
C LYS A 51 3.08 -12.29 6.66
N LYS A 52 3.49 -11.96 5.43
CA LYS A 52 4.65 -12.55 4.74
C LYS A 52 5.99 -11.86 5.08
N GLY A 53 6.00 -10.89 6.01
CA GLY A 53 7.18 -10.10 6.35
C GLY A 53 7.60 -9.08 5.28
N LYS A 54 6.80 -8.89 4.24
CA LYS A 54 7.09 -7.97 3.12
C LYS A 54 6.63 -6.55 3.46
N PHE A 55 7.28 -5.94 4.45
CA PHE A 55 6.80 -4.68 5.04
C PHE A 55 6.77 -3.49 4.07
N ASN A 56 7.74 -3.38 3.16
CA ASN A 56 7.73 -2.31 2.14
C ASN A 56 6.55 -2.45 1.16
N GLN A 57 6.19 -3.69 0.78
CA GLN A 57 5.01 -3.94 -0.05
C GLN A 57 3.72 -3.67 0.72
N ALA A 58 3.66 -4.08 1.98
CA ALA A 58 2.53 -3.78 2.86
C ALA A 58 2.31 -2.26 2.99
N LEU A 59 3.40 -1.50 3.16
CA LEU A 59 3.35 -0.05 3.27
C LEU A 59 2.70 0.57 2.04
N ARG A 60 3.12 0.22 0.82
CA ARG A 60 2.54 0.74 -0.42
C ARG A 60 1.03 0.47 -0.52
N HIS A 61 0.62 -0.77 -0.26
CA HIS A 61 -0.80 -1.14 -0.30
C HIS A 61 -1.64 -0.35 0.72
N PHE A 62 -1.15 -0.20 1.96
CA PHE A 62 -1.87 0.58 2.97
C PHE A 62 -1.87 2.08 2.67
N GLN A 63 -0.83 2.62 2.04
CA GLN A 63 -0.79 4.01 1.59
C GLN A 63 -1.89 4.28 0.56
N VAL A 64 -2.04 3.40 -0.43
CA VAL A 64 -3.13 3.51 -1.42
C VAL A 64 -4.48 3.39 -0.74
N ALA A 65 -4.66 2.38 0.12
CA ALA A 65 -5.90 2.20 0.87
C ALA A 65 -6.28 3.47 1.65
N SER A 66 -5.29 4.16 2.23
CA SER A 66 -5.49 5.40 3.00
C SER A 66 -5.83 6.62 2.14
N VAL A 67 -5.56 6.58 0.83
CA VAL A 67 -5.98 7.63 -0.12
C VAL A 67 -7.45 7.42 -0.51
N VAL A 68 -7.85 6.16 -0.73
CA VAL A 68 -9.22 5.79 -1.11
C VAL A 68 -10.19 5.93 0.06
N ASP A 69 -9.84 5.39 1.23
CA ASP A 69 -10.65 5.43 2.45
C ASP A 69 -9.91 6.13 3.59
N ARG A 70 -10.15 7.43 3.68
CA ARG A 70 -9.43 8.36 4.55
C ARG A 70 -9.99 8.41 5.98
N LYS A 71 -11.14 7.74 6.21
CA LYS A 71 -11.88 7.77 7.48
C LYS A 71 -11.79 6.45 8.25
N LYS A 72 -11.28 5.38 7.63
CA LYS A 72 -11.13 4.07 8.27
C LYS A 72 -9.88 3.98 9.14
N GLY A 73 -10.07 4.01 10.46
CA GLY A 73 -8.97 3.99 11.43
C GLY A 73 -8.08 2.75 11.34
N GLU A 74 -8.63 1.60 10.94
CA GLU A 74 -7.91 0.34 10.78
C GLU A 74 -6.78 0.44 9.74
N ILE A 75 -6.97 1.22 8.67
CA ILE A 75 -5.93 1.40 7.64
C ILE A 75 -4.74 2.16 8.25
N PHE A 76 -5.00 3.21 9.03
CA PHE A 76 -3.94 3.97 9.69
C PHE A 76 -3.27 3.16 10.81
N PHE A 77 -4.01 2.29 11.49
CA PHE A 77 -3.42 1.34 12.43
C PHE A 77 -2.46 0.37 11.72
N ASN A 78 -2.88 -0.16 10.57
CA ASN A 78 -2.05 -1.03 9.73
C ASN A 78 -0.80 -0.33 9.18
N LEU A 79 -0.88 0.95 8.83
CA LEU A 79 0.29 1.78 8.51
C LEU A 79 1.22 1.88 9.72
N GLY A 80 0.68 2.17 10.91
CA GLY A 80 1.46 2.30 12.15
C GLY A 80 2.24 1.03 12.49
N ILE A 81 1.60 -0.16 12.43
CA ILE A 81 2.31 -1.43 12.70
C ILE A 81 3.39 -1.70 11.64
N THR A 82 3.14 -1.35 10.39
CA THR A 82 4.09 -1.59 9.29
C THR A 82 5.31 -0.68 9.41
N LEU A 83 5.10 0.61 9.69
CA LEU A 83 6.17 1.57 9.94
C LEU A 83 6.99 1.21 11.18
N HIS A 84 6.37 0.66 12.22
CA HIS A 84 7.08 0.14 13.37
C HIS A 84 8.05 -1.00 12.99
N GLN A 85 7.60 -1.95 12.16
CA GLN A 85 8.46 -3.04 11.67
C GLN A 85 9.62 -2.53 10.79
N LEU A 86 9.37 -1.45 10.04
CA LEU A 86 10.40 -0.77 9.24
C LEU A 86 11.32 0.14 10.07
N GLY A 87 11.14 0.22 11.40
CA GLY A 87 11.95 1.06 12.29
C GLY A 87 11.57 2.55 12.29
N ASN A 88 10.59 2.97 11.49
CA ASN A 88 10.11 4.35 11.45
C ASN A 88 9.10 4.63 12.57
N HIS A 89 9.61 4.72 13.80
CA HIS A 89 8.79 4.83 15.01
C HIS A 89 8.05 6.16 15.15
N LEU A 90 8.62 7.27 14.66
CA LEU A 90 7.95 8.57 14.74
C LEU A 90 6.72 8.62 13.83
N GLU A 91 6.83 8.14 12.58
CA GLU A 91 5.67 8.06 11.70
C GLU A 91 4.67 7.02 12.19
N ALA A 92 5.13 5.88 12.72
CA ALA A 92 4.24 4.90 13.33
C ALA A 92 3.35 5.54 14.41
N ALA A 93 3.93 6.39 15.28
CA ALA A 93 3.20 7.10 16.31
C ALA A 93 2.13 8.05 15.75
N LYS A 94 2.45 8.82 14.69
CA LYS A 94 1.47 9.69 14.03
C LYS A 94 0.28 8.89 13.49
N HIS A 95 0.56 7.76 12.84
CA HIS A 95 -0.46 6.89 12.28
C HIS A 95 -1.32 6.22 13.36
N PHE A 96 -0.72 5.78 14.46
CA PHE A 96 -1.44 5.23 15.60
C PHE A 96 -2.37 6.24 16.27
N GLN A 97 -1.89 7.46 16.53
CA GLN A 97 -2.71 8.52 17.11
C GLN A 97 -3.89 8.87 16.18
N TRP A 98 -3.64 8.93 14.87
CA TRP A 98 -4.70 9.19 13.90
C TRP A 98 -5.72 8.05 13.82
N ALA A 99 -5.27 6.79 13.89
CA ALA A 99 -6.16 5.62 13.95
C ALA A 99 -7.10 5.67 15.16
N LEU A 100 -6.56 5.97 16.35
CA LEU A 100 -7.35 6.12 17.58
C LEU A 100 -8.34 7.29 17.48
N LYS A 101 -7.96 8.40 16.83
CA LYS A 101 -8.86 9.54 16.61
C LYS A 101 -10.02 9.20 15.66
N LEU A 102 -9.78 8.40 14.62
CA LEU A 102 -10.81 8.00 13.66
C LEU A 102 -11.75 6.91 14.20
N SER A 103 -11.24 6.01 15.03
CA SER A 103 -11.99 4.84 15.52
C SER A 103 -11.78 4.64 17.03
N PRO A 104 -12.20 5.60 17.88
CA PRO A 104 -11.95 5.54 19.32
C PRO A 104 -12.63 4.35 20.01
N GLU A 105 -13.76 3.89 19.47
CA GLU A 105 -14.54 2.77 20.00
C GLU A 105 -14.00 1.39 19.58
N ASN A 106 -13.07 1.35 18.61
CA ASN A 106 -12.46 0.09 18.19
C ASN A 106 -11.44 -0.37 19.25
N LYS A 107 -11.87 -1.30 20.12
CA LYS A 107 -11.04 -1.85 21.21
C LYS A 107 -9.69 -2.39 20.76
N ARG A 108 -9.60 -2.97 19.56
CA ARG A 108 -8.32 -3.47 19.03
C ARG A 108 -7.32 -2.34 18.80
N ILE A 109 -7.79 -1.14 18.46
CA ILE A 109 -6.98 0.06 18.28
C ILE A 109 -6.73 0.71 19.63
N SER A 110 -7.79 1.03 20.39
CA SER A 110 -7.69 1.80 21.64
C SER A 110 -6.95 1.07 22.77
N GLU A 111 -7.01 -0.26 22.80
CA GLU A 111 -6.34 -1.06 23.82
C GLU A 111 -4.96 -1.58 23.38
N SER A 112 -4.56 -1.36 22.12
CA SER A 112 -3.31 -1.86 21.54
C SER A 112 -2.09 -1.49 22.38
N ALA A 113 -1.37 -2.51 22.85
CA ALA A 113 -0.12 -2.33 23.60
C ALA A 113 0.95 -1.62 22.76
N LEU A 114 1.00 -1.91 21.45
CA LEU A 114 1.95 -1.27 20.55
C LEU A 114 1.64 0.23 20.39
N LEU A 115 0.35 0.58 20.22
CA LEU A 115 -0.07 1.99 20.18
C LEU A 115 0.32 2.71 21.48
N LYS A 116 0.06 2.10 22.64
CA LYS A 116 0.42 2.65 23.95
C LYS A 116 1.93 2.85 24.07
N LYS A 117 2.75 1.90 23.60
CA LYS A 117 4.23 2.04 23.57
C LYS A 117 4.70 3.20 22.69
N HIS A 118 3.96 3.52 21.63
CA HIS A 118 4.24 4.67 20.76
C HIS A 118 3.54 5.97 21.21
N HIS A 119 2.93 5.99 22.39
CA HIS A 119 2.35 7.20 22.95
C HIS A 119 3.41 8.02 23.69
N CYS A 120 3.37 9.36 23.58
CA CYS A 120 4.38 10.24 24.16
C CYS A 120 4.57 10.07 25.68
N LYS A 121 3.48 9.77 26.42
CA LYS A 121 3.56 9.50 27.87
C LYS A 121 4.37 8.23 28.21
N SER A 122 4.44 7.28 27.28
CA SER A 122 5.13 5.99 27.47
C SER A 122 6.50 5.97 26.78
N ASN A 123 6.75 6.86 25.83
CA ASN A 123 8.01 6.94 25.11
C ASN A 123 8.45 8.42 24.97
N PRO A 124 9.42 8.88 25.77
CA PRO A 124 9.91 10.26 25.75
C PRO A 124 10.51 10.71 24.41
N LYS A 125 10.85 9.79 23.50
CA LYS A 125 11.35 10.11 22.16
C LYS A 125 10.23 10.52 21.19
N ILE A 126 8.97 10.37 21.58
CA ILE A 126 7.82 10.70 20.76
C ILE A 126 7.19 11.98 21.32
N PRO A 127 7.11 13.07 20.54
CA PRO A 127 6.48 14.31 20.99
C PRO A 127 4.96 14.12 21.16
N CYS A 128 4.33 14.89 22.05
CA CYS A 128 2.88 14.79 22.28
C CYS A 128 2.04 15.56 21.24
N ASP A 129 2.64 16.55 20.59
CA ASP A 129 2.03 17.43 19.58
C ASP A 129 2.22 16.91 18.15
N LEU A 130 1.98 15.61 17.96
CA LEU A 130 2.05 14.99 16.64
C LEU A 130 1.00 15.58 15.70
N LYS A 131 1.48 16.04 14.55
CA LYS A 131 0.62 16.48 13.44
C LYS A 131 -0.07 15.28 12.79
N LYS A 132 -1.25 15.54 12.22
CA LYS A 132 -1.94 14.58 11.37
C LYS A 132 -0.98 14.02 10.30
N PRO A 133 -1.01 12.71 10.00
CA PRO A 133 -0.21 12.15 8.91
C PRO A 133 -0.44 12.88 7.59
N GLU A 134 0.63 13.08 6.84
CA GLU A 134 0.57 13.69 5.53
C GLU A 134 -0.29 12.84 4.58
N LYS A 135 -0.87 13.48 3.55
CA LYS A 135 -1.57 12.73 2.52
C LYS A 135 -0.53 11.93 1.75
N HIS A 136 -0.67 10.60 1.75
CA HIS A 136 0.14 9.79 0.87
C HIS A 136 -0.19 10.14 -0.58
N LYS A 137 0.86 10.36 -1.36
CA LYS A 137 0.73 10.44 -2.82
C LYS A 137 0.84 9.01 -3.32
N THR A 138 -0.14 8.56 -4.09
CA THR A 138 0.09 7.42 -4.97
C THR A 138 1.01 7.93 -6.07
N GLU A 139 2.28 7.52 -6.07
CA GLU A 139 3.14 7.79 -7.22
C GLU A 139 2.48 7.13 -8.42
N GLY A 140 2.30 7.88 -9.52
CA GLY A 140 1.69 7.37 -10.75
C GLY A 140 2.48 6.24 -11.43
N SER A 141 3.56 5.75 -10.80
CA SER A 141 4.46 4.70 -11.29
C SER A 141 4.45 3.40 -10.48
N ASP A 142 3.84 3.36 -9.29
CA ASP A 142 3.78 2.14 -8.49
C ASP A 142 2.53 1.35 -8.82
N THR A 143 2.64 0.53 -9.86
CA THR A 143 1.63 -0.44 -10.33
C THR A 143 1.08 -1.26 -9.18
N ILE A 144 -0.24 -1.19 -8.96
CA ILE A 144 -0.90 -1.96 -7.92
C ILE A 144 -1.68 -3.10 -8.54
N THR A 145 -1.12 -4.31 -8.46
CA THR A 145 -1.76 -5.53 -8.93
C THR A 145 -2.83 -6.01 -7.95
N THR A 146 -4.09 -6.06 -8.40
CA THR A 146 -5.14 -6.85 -7.77
C THR A 146 -5.31 -8.16 -8.54
N PRO A 147 -5.22 -9.34 -7.91
CA PRO A 147 -5.69 -10.56 -8.53
C PRO A 147 -7.23 -10.57 -8.38
N ASN A 148 -7.94 -10.35 -9.48
CA ASN A 148 -9.39 -10.51 -9.67
C ASN A 148 -10.27 -9.30 -9.29
N TYR A 149 -10.37 -8.32 -10.20
CA TYR A 149 -11.56 -7.47 -10.30
C TYR A 149 -12.37 -7.88 -11.53
N MET A 150 -13.50 -8.57 -11.31
CA MET A 150 -14.55 -8.74 -12.32
C MET A 150 -15.64 -7.70 -12.01
N PRO A 151 -15.88 -6.69 -12.86
CA PRO A 151 -16.99 -5.79 -12.67
C PRO A 151 -18.29 -6.54 -12.96
N SER A 152 -19.14 -6.67 -11.94
CA SER A 152 -20.54 -7.08 -12.13
C SER A 152 -21.27 -5.95 -12.84
N TYR A 153 -21.43 -6.07 -14.16
CA TYR A 153 -22.41 -5.29 -14.91
C TYR A 153 -23.80 -5.85 -14.59
N GLY A 154 -24.41 -5.36 -13.52
CA GLY A 154 -25.84 -5.50 -13.27
C GLY A 154 -26.59 -4.56 -14.21
N GLY A 155 -26.98 -5.08 -15.38
CA GLY A 155 -27.75 -4.35 -16.36
C GLY A 155 -29.10 -3.87 -15.83
N SER A 156 -29.42 -2.63 -16.15
CA SER A 156 -30.78 -2.11 -16.20
C SER A 156 -31.60 -2.91 -17.21
N GLY A 157 -32.53 -3.73 -16.71
CA GLY A 157 -33.64 -4.27 -17.49
C GLY A 157 -34.91 -3.50 -17.14
N TYR A 158 -35.56 -2.98 -18.18
CA TYR A 158 -36.84 -2.28 -18.18
C TYR A 158 -37.98 -3.09 -17.55
#